data_AF-A0A349M0F6-F1
#
_entry.id   AF-A0A349M0F6-F1
#
_cell.length_a   1.000
_cell.length_b   1.000
_cell.length_c   1.000
_cell.angle_alpha   90.00
_cell.angle_beta   90.00
_cell.angle_gamma   90.00
#
_symmetry.space_group_name_H-M   'P 1'
#
loop_
_entity.id
_entity.type
_entity.pdbx_description
1 polymer ?
#
loop_
_entity_poly.entity_id
_entity_poly.type
_entity_poly.pdbx_seq_one_letter_code
_entity_poly.pdbx_strand_id
1 'polypeptide(L)'
;GNYSRYCNKQLDALFQKELSSGDQNTRQQVFNQIHQIYLTDFPFITLYGPTDIAVAKNTVHNYLPGPEGASETVNVWQWWCTNGTC
;
A
#
# COMPACT_ATOMS: atom_id res chain seq x y z
N GLY A 1 -13.46 2.88 -4.64
CA GLY A 1 -14.89 3.06 -4.33
C GLY A 1 -15.14 2.74 -2.88
N ASN A 2 -16.27 3.18 -2.30
CA ASN A 2 -16.65 2.91 -0.91
C ASN A 2 -17.71 1.80 -0.85
N TYR A 3 -17.27 0.56 -0.63
CA TYR A 3 -18.13 -0.63 -0.64
C TYR A 3 -18.95 -0.83 0.63
N SER A 4 -18.45 -0.37 1.79
CA SER A 4 -19.19 -0.41 3.06
C SER A 4 -20.28 0.66 3.15
N ARG A 5 -20.32 1.61 2.18
CA ARG A 5 -21.23 2.77 2.18
C ARG A 5 -21.09 3.65 3.44
N TYR A 6 -19.95 3.55 4.12
CA TYR A 6 -19.68 4.30 5.33
C TYR A 6 -19.61 5.80 5.05
N CYS A 7 -20.31 6.62 5.85
CA CYS A 7 -20.38 8.07 5.67
C CYS A 7 -20.03 8.77 6.98
N ASN A 8 -18.91 9.49 7.01
CA ASN A 8 -18.47 10.27 8.17
C ASN A 8 -17.80 11.56 7.68
N LYS A 9 -18.46 12.70 7.93
CA LYS A 9 -17.99 14.02 7.47
C LYS A 9 -16.70 14.49 8.12
N GLN A 10 -16.43 14.06 9.36
CA GLN A 10 -15.17 14.34 10.02
C GLN A 10 -14.04 13.57 9.36
N LEU A 11 -14.26 12.30 9.02
CA LEU A 11 -13.30 11.48 8.28
C LEU A 11 -13.01 12.09 6.89
N ASP A 12 -14.04 12.52 6.17
CA ASP A 12 -13.90 13.19 4.87
C ASP A 12 -12.96 14.42 4.98
N ALA A 13 -13.15 15.25 6.02
CA ALA A 13 -12.33 16.44 6.25
C ALA A 13 -10.87 16.10 6.60
N LEU A 14 -10.64 15.02 7.35
CA LEU A 14 -9.29 14.53 7.66
C LEU A 14 -8.57 14.04 6.39
N PHE A 15 -9.26 13.32 5.51
CA PHE A 15 -8.69 12.93 4.21
C PHE A 15 -8.32 14.13 3.34
N GLN A 16 -9.15 15.17 3.30
CA GLN A 16 -8.77 16.40 2.59
C GLN A 16 -7.53 17.07 3.20
N LYS A 17 -7.44 17.08 4.54
CA LYS A 17 -6.30 17.66 5.25
C LYS A 17 -5.00 16.90 4.97
N GLU A 18 -5.01 15.56 5.02
CA GLU A 18 -3.79 14.79 4.74
C GLU A 18 -3.32 14.99 3.29
N LEU A 19 -4.25 14.97 2.32
CA LEU A 19 -3.93 15.17 0.89
C LEU A 19 -3.33 16.55 0.62
N SER A 20 -3.80 17.56 1.34
CA SER A 20 -3.33 18.95 1.20
C SER A 20 -2.02 19.24 1.94
N SER A 21 -1.52 18.32 2.76
CA SER A 21 -0.34 18.56 3.60
C SER A 21 0.95 18.05 2.98
N GLY A 22 1.89 18.97 2.70
CA GLY A 22 3.25 18.64 2.26
C GLY A 22 4.24 18.32 3.38
N ASP A 23 3.90 18.63 4.64
CA ASP A 23 4.74 18.31 5.80
C ASP A 23 4.45 16.90 6.31
N GLN A 24 5.50 16.07 6.38
CA GLN A 24 5.37 14.66 6.75
C GLN A 24 4.82 14.48 8.18
N ASN A 25 5.27 15.30 9.13
CA ASN A 25 4.84 15.15 10.53
C ASN A 25 3.37 15.53 10.70
N THR A 26 2.95 16.61 10.06
CA THR A 26 1.54 17.02 10.02
C THR A 26 0.69 15.95 9.36
N ARG A 27 1.12 15.42 8.20
CA ARG A 27 0.38 14.35 7.50
C ARG A 27 0.25 13.08 8.38
N GLN A 28 1.31 12.68 9.06
CA GLN A 28 1.29 11.53 9.96
C GLN A 28 0.32 11.72 11.14
N GLN A 29 0.27 12.91 11.73
CA GLN A 29 -0.69 13.21 12.81
C GLN A 29 -2.14 13.10 12.32
N VAL A 30 -2.43 13.54 11.09
CA VAL A 30 -3.76 13.40 10.49
C VAL A 30 -4.11 11.93 10.25
N PHE A 31 -3.17 11.10 9.76
CA PHE A 31 -3.39 9.66 9.65
C PHE A 31 -3.70 9.00 11.00
N ASN A 32 -3.04 9.42 12.08
CA ASN A 32 -3.35 8.89 13.41
C ASN A 32 -4.80 9.20 13.83
N GLN A 33 -5.32 10.37 13.48
CA GLN A 33 -6.72 10.74 13.74
C GLN A 33 -7.70 9.91 12.90
N ILE A 34 -7.37 9.63 11.64
CA ILE A 34 -8.13 8.73 10.76
C ILE A 34 -8.18 7.32 11.35
N HIS A 35 -7.04 6.78 11.77
CA HIS A 35 -6.98 5.45 12.37
C HIS A 35 -7.75 5.36 13.69
N GLN A 36 -7.78 6.43 14.48
CA GLN A 36 -8.59 6.46 15.70
C GLN A 36 -10.09 6.26 15.40
N ILE A 37 -10.60 6.85 14.31
CA ILE A 37 -11.98 6.64 13.85
C ILE A 37 -12.18 5.17 13.44
N TYR A 38 -11.23 4.57 12.72
CA TYR A 38 -11.35 3.17 12.29
C TYR A 38 -11.34 2.17 13.44
N LEU A 39 -10.65 2.49 14.54
CA LEU A 39 -10.61 1.69 15.75
C LEU A 39 -11.88 1.78 16.61
N THR A 40 -12.76 2.75 16.36
CA THR A 40 -14.00 2.94 17.13
C THR A 40 -15.25 2.64 16.31
N ASP A 41 -15.26 3.05 15.05
CA ASP A 41 -16.45 3.02 14.20
C ASP A 41 -16.50 1.74 13.34
N PHE A 42 -15.38 1.01 13.25
CA PHE A 42 -15.22 -0.26 12.52
C PHE A 42 -15.92 -0.31 11.15
N PRO A 43 -15.64 0.65 10.24
CA PRO A 43 -16.29 0.68 8.92
C PRO A 43 -15.90 -0.51 8.03
N PHE A 44 -14.84 -1.22 8.42
CA PHE A 44 -14.38 -2.52 7.94
C PHE A 44 -13.57 -3.19 9.06
N ILE A 45 -13.38 -4.50 8.98
CA ILE A 45 -12.57 -5.27 9.92
C ILE A 45 -11.29 -5.70 9.20
N THR A 46 -10.15 -5.12 9.59
CA THR A 46 -8.83 -5.53 9.09
C THR A 46 -8.46 -6.88 9.68
N LEU A 47 -8.16 -7.86 8.84
CA LEU A 47 -7.75 -9.20 9.28
C LEU A 47 -6.23 -9.33 9.32
N TYR A 48 -5.58 -9.12 8.19
CA TYR A 48 -4.12 -9.20 8.02
C TYR A 48 -3.69 -8.47 6.75
N GLY A 49 -2.41 -8.09 6.66
CA GLY A 49 -1.79 -7.68 5.40
C GLY A 49 -1.36 -8.92 4.62
N PRO A 50 -1.83 -9.14 3.39
CA PRO A 50 -1.44 -10.31 2.61
C PRO A 50 0.07 -10.27 2.32
N THR A 51 0.68 -11.45 2.22
CA THR A 51 2.04 -11.60 1.71
C THR A 51 1.95 -12.18 0.30
N ASP A 52 2.50 -11.46 -0.67
CA ASP A 52 2.58 -11.95 -2.04
C ASP A 52 3.72 -12.98 -2.17
N ILE A 53 3.42 -14.10 -2.82
CA ILE A 53 4.39 -15.14 -3.11
C ILE A 53 4.83 -14.99 -4.56
N ALA A 54 6.11 -14.72 -4.75
CA ALA A 54 6.74 -14.66 -6.06
C ALA A 54 7.60 -15.90 -6.32
N VAL A 55 7.66 -16.31 -7.59
CA VAL A 55 8.48 -17.42 -8.05
C VAL A 55 9.28 -16.96 -9.26
N ALA A 56 10.61 -17.00 -9.15
CA ALA A 56 11.53 -16.76 -10.24
C ALA A 56 12.38 -18.00 -10.50
N LYS A 57 12.82 -18.19 -11.75
CA LYS A 57 13.81 -19.24 -12.07
C LYS A 57 15.14 -18.88 -11.41
N ASN A 58 15.92 -19.88 -11.00
CA ASN A 58 17.27 -19.69 -10.46
C ASN A 58 18.25 -19.03 -11.45
N THR A 59 17.88 -18.94 -12.73
CA THR A 59 18.65 -18.26 -13.77
C THR A 59 18.40 -16.76 -13.84
N VAL A 60 17.35 -16.26 -13.17
CA VAL A 60 16.98 -14.84 -13.09
C VAL A 60 17.75 -14.15 -11.99
N HIS A 61 18.32 -13.00 -12.30
CA HIS A 61 19.11 -12.18 -11.39
C HIS A 61 18.49 -10.80 -11.21
N ASN A 62 18.82 -10.15 -10.09
CA ASN A 62 18.33 -8.82 -9.70
C ASN A 62 16.81 -8.68 -9.56
N TYR A 63 16.10 -9.81 -9.48
CA TYR A 63 14.72 -9.82 -9.05
C TYR A 63 14.62 -9.31 -7.60
N LEU A 64 13.77 -8.31 -7.36
CA LEU A 64 13.44 -7.80 -6.04
C LEU A 64 11.91 -7.81 -5.90
N PRO A 65 11.36 -8.45 -4.84
CA PRO A 65 9.92 -8.41 -4.59
C PRO A 65 9.40 -6.99 -4.49
N GLY A 66 8.28 -6.73 -5.15
CA GLY A 66 7.55 -5.48 -4.99
C GLY A 66 7.00 -5.36 -3.55
N PRO A 67 6.82 -4.13 -3.04
CA PRO A 67 6.28 -3.93 -1.69
C PRO A 67 4.80 -4.35 -1.56
N GLU A 68 4.02 -4.38 -2.65
CA GLU A 68 2.62 -4.82 -2.64
C GLU A 68 2.09 -5.14 -4.05
N GLY A 69 1.35 -6.25 -4.17
CA GLY A 69 0.44 -6.60 -5.25
C GLY A 69 1.04 -6.52 -6.66
N ALA A 70 0.46 -5.65 -7.50
CA ALA A 70 0.86 -5.44 -8.89
C ALA A 70 2.27 -4.81 -9.05
N SER A 71 2.97 -4.48 -7.96
CA SER A 71 4.32 -3.92 -7.99
C SER A 71 5.41 -4.97 -8.23
N GLU A 72 5.04 -6.22 -8.53
CA GLU A 72 5.98 -7.33 -8.71
C GLU A 72 7.04 -7.09 -9.79
N THR A 73 6.70 -6.37 -10.87
CA THR A 73 7.63 -6.04 -11.95
C THR A 73 8.22 -4.64 -11.81
N VAL A 74 8.17 -4.04 -10.60
CA VAL A 74 8.58 -2.64 -10.37
C VAL A 74 10.04 -2.38 -10.67
N ASN A 75 10.92 -3.39 -10.70
CA ASN A 75 12.32 -3.21 -11.05
C ASN A 75 12.76 -4.05 -12.27
N VAL A 76 11.82 -4.43 -13.15
CA VAL A 76 12.06 -5.37 -14.26
C VAL A 76 13.19 -4.93 -15.21
N TRP A 77 13.43 -3.63 -15.35
CA TRP A 77 14.54 -3.11 -16.18
C TRP A 77 15.94 -3.46 -15.65
N GLN A 78 16.04 -3.96 -14.42
CA GLN A 78 17.30 -4.41 -13.81
C GLN A 78 17.53 -5.92 -13.97
N TRP A 79 16.51 -6.67 -14.41
CA TRP A 79 16.56 -8.12 -14.45
C TRP A 79 17.36 -8.60 -15.64
N TRP A 80 18.07 -9.70 -15.46
CA TRP A 80 18.78 -10.38 -16.53
C TRP A 80 18.86 -11.87 -16.23
N CYS A 81 19.17 -12.66 -17.26
CA CYS A 81 19.25 -14.10 -17.16
C CYS A 81 20.63 -14.63 -17.50
N THR A 82 20.99 -15.74 -16.85
CA THR A 82 22.23 -16.47 -17.13
C THR A 82 22.28 -16.83 -18.62
N ASN A 83 23.38 -16.46 -19.30
CA ASN A 83 23.54 -16.63 -20.77
C ASN A 83 22.43 -15.96 -21.61
N GLY A 84 21.75 -14.94 -21.09
CA GLY A 84 20.66 -14.25 -21.79
C GLY A 84 19.40 -15.09 -21.97
N THR A 85 19.28 -16.25 -21.32
CA THR A 85 18.14 -17.16 -21.49
C THR A 85 17.37 -17.33 -20.18
N CYS A 86 16.13 -16.83 -20.19
CA CYS A 86 15.10 -17.13 -19.21
C CYS A 86 14.18 -18.21 -19.81
#